data_AF-A0A2K9LC96-F1
#
_entry.id   AF-A0A2K9LC96-F1
#
_cell.length_a   1.000
_cell.length_b   1.000
_cell.length_c   1.000
_cell.angle_alpha   90.00
_cell.angle_beta   90.00
_cell.angle_gamma   90.00
#
_symmetry.space_group_name_H-M   'P 1'
#
loop_
_entity.id
_entity.type
_entity.pdbx_description
1 polymer ?
#
loop_
_entity_poly.entity_id
_entity_poly.type
_entity_poly.pdbx_seq_one_letter_code
_entity_poly.pdbx_strand_id
1 'polypeptide(L)'
;MTEEPAQQPPALVENMLLLRREDFEELLDRAAERGAERVLVHLGLENGHAARDIRELRDLLEAWRDARRTAWQTTVKVITTGILAALLVGAAIKLKLMGGGQ
;
A
#
# COMPACT_ATOMS: atom_id res chain seq x y z
N MET A 1 22.38 -46.14 17.08
CA MET A 1 23.46 -45.86 16.12
C MET A 1 22.79 -45.24 14.90
N THR A 2 22.72 -43.92 14.88
CA THR A 2 22.18 -43.16 13.74
C THR A 2 23.41 -42.81 12.91
N GLU A 3 23.56 -43.43 11.74
CA GLU A 3 24.68 -43.15 10.85
C GLU A 3 24.55 -41.71 10.33
N GLU A 4 25.48 -40.83 10.70
CA GLU A 4 25.62 -39.53 10.04
C GLU A 4 25.92 -39.76 8.56
N PRO A 5 25.17 -39.17 7.61
CA PRO A 5 25.47 -39.32 6.20
C PRO A 5 26.83 -38.68 5.92
N ALA A 6 27.81 -39.53 5.58
CA ALA A 6 29.17 -39.12 5.29
C ALA A 6 29.19 -37.96 4.27
N GLN A 7 29.62 -36.78 4.72
CA GLN A 7 29.81 -35.61 3.87
C GLN A 7 30.93 -35.91 2.88
N GLN A 8 30.56 -36.29 1.65
CA GLN A 8 31.52 -36.44 0.57
C GLN A 8 32.01 -35.05 0.13
N PRO A 9 33.33 -34.80 0.13
CA PRO A 9 33.86 -33.50 -0.24
C PRO A 9 33.55 -33.17 -1.71
N PRO A 10 33.29 -31.90 -2.06
CA PRO A 10 32.95 -31.48 -3.41
C PRO A 10 34.07 -31.85 -4.39
N ALA A 11 33.72 -32.53 -5.49
CA ALA A 11 34.66 -32.88 -6.54
C ALA A 11 34.68 -31.78 -7.61
N LEU A 12 35.88 -31.27 -7.92
CA LEU A 12 36.13 -30.28 -8.96
C LEU A 12 36.59 -31.03 -10.22
N VAL A 13 35.76 -31.02 -11.27
CA VAL A 13 36.07 -31.70 -12.54
C VAL A 13 35.85 -30.71 -13.67
N GLU A 14 36.87 -30.42 -14.48
CA GLU A 14 36.77 -29.51 -15.64
C GLU A 14 36.08 -28.18 -15.31
N ASN A 15 36.43 -27.58 -14.16
CA ASN A 15 35.84 -26.33 -13.68
C ASN A 15 34.33 -26.41 -13.33
N MET A 16 33.75 -27.60 -13.29
CA MET A 16 32.44 -27.89 -12.71
C MET A 16 32.57 -28.39 -11.28
N LEU A 17 31.67 -27.91 -10.43
CA LEU A 17 31.57 -28.27 -9.02
C LEU A 17 30.44 -29.29 -8.88
N LEU A 18 30.80 -30.55 -8.61
CA LEU A 18 29.82 -31.60 -8.35
C LEU A 18 29.42 -31.56 -6.87
N LEU A 19 28.16 -31.23 -6.62
CA LEU A 19 27.57 -31.10 -5.30
C LEU A 19 26.41 -32.08 -5.16
N ARG A 20 26.17 -32.55 -3.93
CA ARG A 20 24.91 -33.23 -3.63
C ARG A 20 23.77 -32.23 -3.73
N ARG A 21 22.56 -32.75 -4.00
CA ARG A 21 21.39 -31.90 -4.18
C ARG A 21 21.10 -31.05 -2.94
N GLU A 22 21.21 -31.64 -1.74
CA GLU A 22 21.05 -30.90 -0.48
C GLU A 22 22.04 -29.73 -0.34
N ASP A 23 23.32 -29.94 -0.65
CA ASP A 23 24.36 -28.92 -0.53
C ASP A 23 24.14 -27.79 -1.55
N PHE A 24 23.61 -28.12 -2.73
CA PHE A 24 23.25 -27.14 -3.75
C PHE A 24 22.02 -26.30 -3.37
N GLU A 25 20.96 -26.94 -2.86
CA GLU A 25 19.76 -26.26 -2.37
C GLU A 25 20.12 -25.28 -1.23
N GLU A 26 20.96 -25.69 -0.27
CA GLU A 26 21.41 -24.81 0.82
C GLU A 26 22.22 -23.62 0.29
N LEU A 27 23.11 -23.82 -0.69
CA LEU A 27 23.87 -22.73 -1.31
C LEU A 27 22.95 -21.72 -2.01
N LEU A 28 21.92 -22.20 -2.71
CA LEU A 28 20.93 -21.35 -3.36
C LEU A 28 20.14 -20.53 -2.34
N ASP A 29 19.66 -21.17 -1.27
CA ASP A 29 18.92 -20.49 -0.20
C ASP A 29 19.77 -19.38 0.44
N ARG A 30 21.03 -19.67 0.77
CA ARG A 30 21.92 -18.63 1.33
C ARG A 30 22.30 -17.55 0.33
N ALA A 31 22.37 -17.86 -0.96
CA ALA A 31 22.61 -16.84 -1.99
C ALA A 31 21.39 -15.91 -2.13
N ALA A 32 20.19 -16.49 -2.11
CA ALA A 32 18.92 -15.76 -2.15
C ALA A 32 18.74 -14.89 -0.90
N GLU A 33 18.99 -15.42 0.29
CA GLU A 33 18.89 -14.70 1.56
C GLU A 33 19.85 -13.51 1.60
N ARG A 34 21.14 -13.70 1.26
CA ARG A 34 22.11 -12.60 1.17
C ARG A 34 21.76 -11.59 0.07
N GLY A 35 21.13 -12.04 -1.01
CA GLY A 35 20.60 -11.17 -2.05
C GLY A 35 19.49 -10.27 -1.52
N ALA A 36 18.51 -10.87 -0.83
CA ALA A 36 17.40 -10.17 -0.21
C ALA A 36 17.89 -9.19 0.87
N GLU A 37 18.80 -9.62 1.75
CA GLU A 37 19.39 -8.78 2.79
C GLU A 37 20.11 -7.57 2.19
N ARG A 38 20.92 -7.74 1.15
CA ARG A 38 21.58 -6.62 0.46
C ARG A 38 20.60 -5.62 -0.13
N VAL A 39 19.51 -6.08 -0.72
CA VAL A 39 18.47 -5.20 -1.26
C VAL A 39 17.74 -4.47 -0.13
N LEU A 40 17.42 -5.16 0.96
CA LEU A 40 16.81 -4.53 2.14
C LEU A 40 17.71 -3.44 2.71
N VAL A 41 19.01 -3.70 2.86
CA VAL A 41 19.99 -2.69 3.31
C VAL A 41 20.10 -1.53 2.31
N HIS A 42 20.15 -1.82 1.01
CA HIS A 42 20.25 -0.77 -0.01
C HIS A 42 19.03 0.15 -0.03
N LEU A 43 17.86 -0.40 0.30
CA LEU A 43 16.60 0.33 0.43
C LEU A 43 16.42 0.96 1.83
N GLY A 44 17.32 0.73 2.78
CA GLY A 44 17.21 1.21 4.17
C GLY A 44 16.12 0.51 5.00
N LEU A 45 15.73 -0.70 4.61
CA LEU A 45 14.63 -1.49 5.19
C LEU A 45 15.11 -2.62 6.11
N GLU A 46 16.42 -2.72 6.37
CA GLU A 46 17.04 -3.82 7.13
C GLU A 46 16.63 -3.86 8.60
N ASN A 47 16.22 -2.72 9.17
CA ASN A 47 15.88 -2.59 10.59
C ASN A 47 14.39 -2.86 10.88
N GLY A 48 13.60 -3.29 9.89
CA GLY A 48 12.17 -3.59 10.05
C GLY A 48 11.26 -2.37 10.28
N HIS A 49 11.83 -1.18 10.49
CA HIS A 49 11.09 0.08 10.67
C HIS A 49 10.25 0.44 9.45
N ALA A 50 10.80 0.26 8.24
CA ALA A 50 10.11 0.67 7.04
C ALA A 50 8.83 -0.13 6.74
N ALA A 51 8.76 -1.41 7.16
CA ALA A 51 7.53 -2.18 7.07
C ALA A 51 6.42 -1.58 7.96
N ARG A 52 6.79 -0.99 9.09
CA ARG A 52 5.89 -0.27 9.99
C ARG A 52 5.52 1.10 9.43
N ASP A 53 6.47 1.84 8.89
CA ASP A 53 6.23 3.16 8.30
C ASP A 53 5.29 3.06 7.08
N ILE A 54 5.49 2.07 6.20
CA ILE A 54 4.59 1.80 5.08
C ILE A 54 3.17 1.48 5.58
N ARG A 55 3.05 0.76 6.70
CA ARG A 55 1.77 0.42 7.30
C ARG A 55 1.09 1.67 7.87
N GLU A 56 1.81 2.51 8.61
CA GLU A 56 1.30 3.80 9.08
C GLU A 56 0.90 4.74 7.95
N LEU A 57 1.70 4.85 6.89
CA LEU A 57 1.35 5.67 5.72
C LEU A 57 0.06 5.19 5.05
N ARG A 58 -0.14 3.88 4.95
CA ARG A 58 -1.38 3.31 4.43
C ARG A 58 -2.56 3.63 5.34
N ASP A 59 -2.40 3.49 6.64
CA ASP A 59 -3.44 3.78 7.62
C ASP A 59 -3.82 5.27 7.60
N LEU A 60 -2.83 6.17 7.45
CA LEU A 60 -3.07 7.61 7.25
C LEU A 60 -3.78 7.93 5.93
N LEU A 61 -3.39 7.25 4.85
CA LEU A 61 -4.02 7.42 3.54
C LEU A 61 -5.49 6.94 3.56
N GLU A 62 -5.75 5.86 4.29
CA GLU A 62 -7.10 5.35 4.51
C GLU A 62 -7.94 6.35 5.31
N ALA A 63 -7.40 6.87 6.42
CA ALA A 63 -8.04 7.94 7.19
C ALA A 63 -8.30 9.21 6.35
N TRP A 64 -7.36 9.61 5.49
CA TRP A 64 -7.54 10.74 4.59
C TRP A 64 -8.63 10.50 3.54
N ARG A 65 -8.69 9.28 2.98
CA ARG A 65 -9.71 8.91 2.01
C ARG A 65 -11.11 8.98 2.63
N ASP A 66 -11.25 8.52 3.87
CA ASP A 66 -12.50 8.61 4.61
C ASP A 66 -12.88 10.06 4.91
N ALA A 67 -11.93 10.86 5.41
CA ALA A 67 -12.16 12.29 5.63
C ALA A 67 -12.59 13.01 4.34
N ARG A 68 -11.94 12.71 3.21
CA ARG A 68 -12.28 13.27 1.90
C ARG A 68 -13.69 12.85 1.46
N ARG A 69 -14.08 11.60 1.69
CA ARG A 69 -15.43 11.12 1.35
C ARG A 69 -16.49 11.89 2.14
N THR A 70 -16.30 12.08 3.43
CA THR A 70 -17.21 12.87 4.27
C THR A 70 -17.25 14.35 3.85
N ALA A 71 -16.09 14.95 3.58
CA ALA A 71 -16.01 16.33 3.11
C ALA A 71 -16.75 16.54 1.76
N TRP A 72 -16.62 15.58 0.84
CA TRP A 72 -17.32 15.62 -0.44
C TRP A 72 -18.84 15.48 -0.26
N GLN A 73 -19.30 14.55 0.57
CA GLN A 73 -20.72 14.40 0.89
C GLN A 73 -21.33 15.68 1.47
N THR A 74 -20.64 16.32 2.42
CA THR A 74 -21.08 17.59 3.01
C THR A 74 -21.10 18.70 1.97
N THR A 75 -20.04 18.82 1.16
CA THR A 75 -19.96 19.83 0.10
C THR A 75 -21.12 19.70 -0.89
N VAL A 76 -21.38 18.49 -1.39
CA VAL A 76 -22.50 18.24 -2.31
C VAL A 76 -23.83 18.58 -1.65
N LYS A 77 -24.06 18.13 -0.42
CA LYS A 77 -25.30 18.41 0.32
C LYS A 77 -25.53 19.91 0.50
N VAL A 78 -24.51 20.65 0.94
CA VAL A 78 -24.58 22.10 1.15
C VAL A 78 -24.86 22.83 -0.16
N ILE A 79 -24.19 22.45 -1.25
CA ILE A 79 -24.43 23.03 -2.58
C ILE A 79 -25.87 22.75 -3.03
N THR A 80 -26.34 21.52 -2.96
CA THR A 80 -27.72 21.17 -3.36
C THR A 80 -28.75 21.92 -2.52
N THR A 81 -28.59 21.96 -1.19
CA THR A 81 -29.48 22.71 -0.30
C THR A 81 -29.43 24.21 -0.60
N GLY A 82 -28.25 24.77 -0.86
CA GLY A 82 -28.08 26.17 -1.24
C GLY A 82 -28.80 26.53 -2.54
N ILE A 83 -28.67 25.68 -3.57
CA ILE A 83 -29.38 25.87 -4.85
C ILE A 83 -30.89 25.80 -4.65
N LEU A 84 -31.40 24.81 -3.93
CA LEU A 84 -32.84 24.68 -3.66
C LEU A 84 -33.38 25.89 -2.88
N ALA A 85 -32.67 26.34 -1.85
CA ALA A 85 -33.04 27.53 -1.10
C ALA A 85 -33.05 28.79 -1.97
N ALA A 86 -32.04 28.97 -2.82
CA ALA A 86 -31.97 30.09 -3.76
C ALA A 86 -33.13 30.08 -4.76
N LEU A 87 -33.52 28.90 -5.27
CA LEU A 87 -34.67 28.75 -6.15
C LEU A 87 -35.99 29.14 -5.47
N LEU A 88 -36.21 28.70 -4.22
CA LEU A 88 -37.40 29.07 -3.45
C LEU A 88 -37.48 30.59 -3.20
N VAL A 89 -36.36 31.20 -2.79
CA VAL A 89 -36.28 32.66 -2.58
C VAL A 89 -36.53 33.40 -3.89
N GLY A 90 -35.89 32.97 -4.99
CA GLY A 90 -36.07 33.57 -6.31
C GLY A 90 -37.51 33.47 -6.82
N ALA A 91 -38.16 32.32 -6.63
CA ALA A 91 -39.57 32.11 -6.98
C ALA A 91 -40.49 33.02 -6.16
N ALA A 92 -40.27 33.15 -4.85
CA ALA A 92 -41.06 34.03 -3.98
C ALA A 92 -40.95 35.51 -4.40
N ILE A 93 -39.74 35.97 -4.73
CA ILE A 93 -39.52 37.34 -5.23
C ILE A 93 -40.24 37.55 -6.57
N LYS A 94 -40.08 36.63 -7.53
CA LYS A 94 -40.75 36.70 -8.84
C LYS A 94 -42.28 36.74 -8.70
N LEU A 95 -42.84 35.89 -7.85
CA LEU A 95 -44.29 35.85 -7.59
C LEU A 95 -44.78 37.13 -6.92
N LYS A 96 -44.05 37.69 -5.95
CA LYS A 96 -44.39 38.98 -5.32
C LYS A 96 -44.36 40.13 -6.34
N LEU A 97 -43.36 40.14 -7.24
CA LEU A 97 -43.27 41.14 -8.31
C LEU A 97 -44.41 41.00 -9.33
N MET A 98 -44.82 39.77 -9.67
CA MET A 98 -45.95 39.54 -10.58
C MET A 98 -47.33 39.75 -9.94
N GLY A 99 -47.47 39.54 -8.63
CA GLY A 99 -48.73 39.68 -7.89
C GLY A 99 -48.98 41.04 -7.24
N GLY A 100 -48.00 41.95 -7.23
CA GLY A 100 -48.10 43.28 -6.61
C GLY A 100 -48.69 44.37 -7.52
N GLY A 101 -49.21 44.01 -8.69
CA GLY A 101 -49.87 44.92 -9.64
C GLY A 101 -51.37 44.66 -9.70
N GLN A 102 -52.08 44.91 -8.60
CA GLN A 102 -53.53 45.13 -8.59
C GLN A 102 -53.93 46.03 -7.42
#